data_AF-A0A6C0KQW8-F1
#
_entry.id   AF-A0A6C0KQW8-F1
#
_cell.length_a   1.000
_cell.length_b   1.000
_cell.length_c   1.000
_cell.angle_alpha   90.00
_cell.angle_beta   90.00
_cell.angle_gamma   90.00
#
_symmetry.space_group_name_H-M   'P 1'
#
loop_
_entity.id
_entity.type
_entity.pdbx_description
1 polymer ?
#
loop_
_entity_poly.entity_id
_entity_poly.type
_entity_poly.pdbx_seq_one_letter_code
_entity_poly.pdbx_strand_id
1 'polypeptide(L)'
;NPIYTTFANIFVNANWDEFIRFLVHEKISYTYIGPKCTDTVFSIEEYIPIPEFLVNDWDSKGEEYCARMESIVTKHKNKIFLFSGGPIAKILIAKAWAIHPHNIYLDVGSSMDLFMKGSTNRCYTSGPQKQCQFTPHLLTL
;
A
#
# COMPACT_ATOMS: atom_id res chain seq x y z
N ASN A 1 -21.34 7.33 -16.02
CA ASN A 1 -21.00 6.08 -15.32
C ASN A 1 -19.65 6.25 -14.65
N PRO A 2 -19.56 6.26 -13.32
CA PRO A 2 -18.25 6.06 -12.71
C PRO A 2 -17.86 4.62 -13.03
N ILE A 3 -16.78 4.45 -13.80
CA ILE A 3 -16.20 3.15 -14.08
C ILE A 3 -15.39 2.80 -12.82
N TYR A 4 -16.06 2.28 -11.79
CA TYR A 4 -15.38 1.77 -10.61
C TYR A 4 -14.71 0.46 -10.98
N THR A 5 -13.47 0.54 -11.47
CA THR A 5 -12.64 -0.64 -11.69
C THR A 5 -11.87 -0.94 -10.41
N THR A 6 -12.23 -2.02 -9.71
CA THR A 6 -11.43 -2.53 -8.59
C THR A 6 -10.24 -3.27 -9.14
N PHE A 7 -9.04 -2.70 -9.01
CA PHE A 7 -7.85 -3.30 -9.59
C PHE A 7 -7.00 -4.00 -8.53
N ALA A 8 -7.28 -5.28 -8.28
CA ALA A 8 -6.33 -6.11 -7.53
C ALA A 8 -5.02 -6.34 -8.32
N ASN A 9 -5.04 -6.13 -9.64
CA ASN A 9 -3.96 -6.51 -10.54
C ASN A 9 -3.11 -5.36 -11.12
N ILE A 10 -3.40 -4.08 -10.79
CA ILE A 10 -2.58 -2.97 -11.34
C ILE A 10 -1.13 -3.06 -10.87
N PHE A 11 -0.88 -3.43 -9.61
CA PHE A 11 0.46 -3.37 -9.00
C PHE A 11 1.22 -4.70 -9.05
N VAL A 12 0.69 -5.70 -9.76
CA VAL A 12 1.22 -7.08 -9.79
C VAL A 12 1.42 -7.54 -11.24
N ASN A 13 1.92 -8.77 -11.43
CA ASN A 13 2.18 -9.34 -12.75
C ASN A 13 3.14 -8.45 -13.58
N ALA A 14 2.93 -8.30 -14.89
CA ALA A 14 3.88 -7.56 -15.72
C ALA A 14 3.94 -6.06 -15.41
N ASN A 15 2.97 -5.51 -14.66
CA ASN A 15 3.02 -4.12 -14.20
C ASN A 15 3.93 -3.93 -12.99
N TRP A 16 4.26 -5.01 -12.29
CA TRP A 16 4.98 -4.94 -11.02
C TRP A 16 6.31 -4.21 -11.17
N ASP A 17 7.10 -4.58 -12.18
CA ASP A 17 8.41 -3.97 -12.44
C ASP A 17 8.30 -2.48 -12.74
N GLU A 18 7.32 -2.08 -13.56
CA GLU A 18 7.08 -0.68 -13.89
C GLU A 18 6.63 0.13 -12.66
N PHE A 19 5.73 -0.43 -11.85
CA PHE A 19 5.28 0.18 -10.61
C PHE A 19 6.43 0.39 -9.61
N ILE A 20 7.29 -0.62 -9.43
CA ILE A 20 8.47 -0.51 -8.55
C ILE A 20 9.46 0.51 -9.09
N ARG A 21 9.79 0.47 -10.40
CA ARG A 21 10.69 1.46 -11.03
C ARG A 21 10.16 2.88 -10.86
N PHE A 22 8.86 3.08 -11.06
CA PHE A 22 8.20 4.36 -10.86
C PHE A 22 8.37 4.88 -9.42
N LEU A 23 8.07 4.06 -8.41
CA LEU A 23 8.23 4.46 -7.00
C LEU A 23 9.69 4.82 -6.64
N VAL A 24 10.66 4.08 -7.18
CA VAL A 24 12.09 4.30 -6.91
C VAL A 24 12.60 5.55 -7.63
N HIS A 25 12.24 5.76 -8.89
CA HIS A 25 12.78 6.84 -9.71
C HIS A 25 12.12 8.20 -9.43
N GLU A 26 10.80 8.24 -9.32
CA GLU A 26 10.06 9.50 -9.14
C GLU A 26 10.16 10.03 -7.71
N LYS A 27 10.64 9.21 -6.77
CA LYS A 27 10.79 9.57 -5.34
C LYS A 27 9.52 10.16 -4.76
N ILE A 28 8.38 9.58 -5.13
CA ILE A 28 7.08 10.01 -4.62
C ILE A 28 7.07 9.75 -3.12
N SER A 29 6.79 10.81 -2.38
CA SER A 29 6.59 10.80 -0.94
C SER A 29 5.28 10.13 -0.56
N TYR A 30 5.33 9.14 0.33
CA TYR A 30 4.13 8.51 0.89
C TYR A 30 4.33 7.99 2.31
N THR A 31 3.22 7.83 3.02
CA THR A 31 3.16 7.08 4.27
C THR A 31 2.98 5.60 3.96
N TYR A 32 3.85 4.74 4.48
CA TYR A 32 3.78 3.30 4.28
C TYR A 32 3.25 2.59 5.54
N ILE A 33 2.32 1.65 5.34
CA ILE A 33 1.64 0.91 6.39
C ILE A 33 1.81 -0.57 6.12
N GLY A 34 2.65 -1.26 6.89
CA GLY A 34 2.96 -2.66 6.62
C GLY A 34 4.15 -3.18 7.41
N PRO A 35 4.91 -4.15 6.87
CA PRO A 35 6.15 -4.69 7.46
C PRO A 35 7.37 -3.77 7.27
N LYS A 36 8.31 -3.79 8.23
CA LYS A 36 9.41 -2.81 8.30
C LYS A 36 10.68 -3.36 7.68
N CYS A 37 11.29 -2.57 6.80
CA CYS A 37 12.70 -2.69 6.46
C CYS A 37 13.45 -1.43 6.91
N THR A 38 14.67 -1.59 7.43
CA THR A 38 15.54 -0.46 7.81
C THR A 38 16.28 0.13 6.61
N ASP A 39 16.55 -0.67 5.59
CA ASP A 39 17.26 -0.27 4.37
C ASP A 39 16.34 -0.42 3.17
N THR A 40 15.70 0.67 2.75
CA THR A 40 14.79 0.67 1.60
C THR A 40 15.20 1.70 0.56
N VAL A 41 15.01 1.35 -0.71
CA VAL A 41 15.23 2.24 -1.86
C VAL A 41 14.09 3.25 -2.05
N PHE A 42 13.01 3.11 -1.29
CA PHE A 42 11.81 3.92 -1.42
C PHE A 42 11.86 5.22 -0.62
N SER A 43 11.19 6.26 -1.13
CA SER A 43 11.02 7.56 -0.47
C SER A 43 9.83 7.56 0.49
N ILE A 44 9.97 6.84 1.61
CA ILE A 44 8.93 6.74 2.65
C ILE A 44 9.04 7.94 3.61
N GLU A 45 7.99 8.77 3.69
CA GLU A 45 7.94 9.91 4.62
C GLU A 45 7.68 9.46 6.07
N GLU A 46 6.69 8.59 6.23
CA GLU A 46 6.28 8.05 7.53
C GLU A 46 6.02 6.55 7.39
N TYR A 47 6.41 5.81 8.43
CA TYR A 47 6.29 4.37 8.46
C TYR A 47 5.43 3.92 9.65
N ILE A 48 4.39 3.14 9.37
CA ILE A 48 3.44 2.62 10.36
C ILE A 48 3.52 1.09 10.34
N PRO A 49 4.17 0.46 11.34
CA PRO A 49 4.26 -0.99 11.38
C PRO A 49 2.90 -1.64 11.60
N ILE A 50 2.62 -2.65 10.79
CA ILE A 50 1.58 -3.64 11.02
C ILE A 50 2.26 -5.01 11.18
N PRO A 51 1.97 -5.75 12.27
CA PRO A 51 2.42 -7.12 12.43
C PRO A 51 1.89 -8.01 11.30
N GLU A 52 2.73 -8.89 10.75
CA GLU A 52 2.37 -9.79 9.64
C GLU A 52 1.12 -10.63 9.93
N PHE A 53 0.97 -11.05 11.18
CA PHE A 53 -0.14 -11.89 11.65
C PHE A 53 -1.18 -11.11 12.47
N LEU A 54 -1.27 -9.78 12.32
CA LEU A 54 -2.23 -8.96 13.06
C LEU A 54 -3.67 -9.46 12.90
N VAL A 55 -4.01 -10.06 11.75
CA VAL A 55 -5.33 -10.65 11.52
C VAL A 55 -5.72 -11.69 12.57
N ASN A 56 -4.75 -12.42 13.14
CA ASN A 56 -5.01 -13.44 14.16
C ASN A 56 -5.38 -12.82 15.53
N ASP A 57 -4.99 -11.57 15.76
CA ASP A 57 -5.25 -10.84 17.01
C ASP A 57 -6.31 -9.73 16.83
N TRP A 58 -6.96 -9.66 15.66
CA TRP A 58 -7.76 -8.51 15.24
C TRP A 58 -8.89 -8.18 16.21
N ASP A 59 -9.56 -9.19 16.77
CA ASP A 59 -10.66 -9.00 17.70
C ASP A 59 -10.25 -8.26 18.98
N SER A 60 -8.98 -8.36 19.38
CA SER A 60 -8.45 -7.70 20.58
C SER A 60 -7.71 -6.39 20.28
N LYS A 61 -7.05 -6.30 19.12
CA LYS A 61 -6.17 -5.17 18.75
C LYS A 61 -6.79 -4.23 17.71
N GLY A 62 -7.85 -4.64 17.04
CA GLY A 62 -8.38 -3.94 15.86
C GLY A 62 -8.76 -2.49 16.12
N GLU A 63 -9.42 -2.23 17.25
CA GLU A 63 -9.79 -0.86 17.66
C GLU A 63 -8.58 0.04 17.89
N GLU A 64 -7.50 -0.48 18.48
CA GLU A 64 -6.24 0.27 18.67
C GLU A 64 -5.66 0.71 17.32
N TYR A 65 -5.58 -0.21 16.34
CA TYR A 65 -5.06 0.10 15.01
C TYR A 65 -5.98 1.06 14.24
N CYS A 66 -7.29 0.95 14.43
CA CYS A 66 -8.25 1.87 13.84
C CYS A 66 -8.10 3.29 14.41
N ALA A 67 -8.03 3.43 15.73
CA ALA A 67 -7.83 4.72 16.40
C ALA A 67 -6.48 5.36 16.02
N ARG A 68 -5.42 4.54 15.92
CA ARG A 68 -4.12 5.00 15.43
C ARG A 68 -4.21 5.51 14.00
N MET A 69 -4.90 4.79 13.10
CA MET A 69 -5.09 5.21 11.71
C MET A 69 -5.86 6.53 11.63
N GLU A 70 -6.92 6.68 12.42
CA GLU A 70 -7.71 7.91 12.49
C GLU A 70 -6.87 9.11 12.93
N SER A 71 -6.05 8.95 13.99
CA SER A 71 -5.16 9.99 14.48
C SER A 71 -4.14 10.46 13.44
N ILE A 72 -3.65 9.54 12.61
CA ILE A 72 -2.68 9.84 11.55
C ILE A 72 -3.38 10.54 10.39
N VAL A 73 -4.47 9.97 9.89
CA VAL A 73 -5.17 10.47 8.71
C VAL A 73 -5.75 11.86 8.94
N THR A 74 -6.25 12.15 10.14
CA THR A 74 -6.81 13.48 10.50
C THR A 74 -5.78 14.61 10.35
N LYS A 75 -4.48 14.31 10.47
CA LYS A 75 -3.40 15.31 10.40
C LYS A 75 -2.88 15.52 8.98
N HIS A 76 -3.31 14.72 8.01
CA HIS A 76 -2.72 14.65 6.68
C HIS A 76 -3.76 14.94 5.61
N LYS A 77 -3.46 15.92 4.74
CA LYS A 77 -4.28 16.31 3.59
C LYS A 77 -3.48 16.25 2.31
N ASN A 78 -4.12 15.76 1.24
CA ASN A 78 -3.53 15.56 -0.08
C ASN A 78 -2.25 14.69 -0.01
N LYS A 79 -2.30 13.62 0.79
CA LYS A 79 -1.20 12.67 0.99
C LYS A 79 -1.51 11.30 0.39
N ILE A 80 -0.46 10.53 0.14
CA ILE A 80 -0.52 9.16 -0.38
C ILE A 80 -0.20 8.19 0.76
N PHE A 81 -1.06 7.18 0.92
CA PHE A 81 -0.91 6.11 1.90
C PHE A 81 -0.85 4.75 1.18
N LEU A 82 0.24 4.01 1.35
CA LEU A 82 0.42 2.67 0.77
C LEU A 82 0.29 1.60 1.85
N PHE A 83 -0.63 0.66 1.68
CA PHE A 83 -0.94 -0.40 2.62
C PHE A 83 -0.46 -1.76 2.12
N SER A 84 0.30 -2.45 2.96
CA SER A 84 0.69 -3.86 2.85
C SER A 84 0.31 -4.58 4.14
N GLY A 85 -0.98 -4.88 4.29
CA GLY A 85 -1.55 -5.41 5.53
C GLY A 85 -2.52 -6.59 5.33
N GLY A 86 -2.52 -7.20 4.14
CA GLY A 86 -3.46 -8.27 3.81
C GLY A 86 -4.93 -7.85 4.03
N PRO A 87 -5.78 -8.70 4.62
CA PRO A 87 -7.18 -8.37 4.89
C PRO A 87 -7.39 -7.09 5.71
N ILE A 88 -6.45 -6.77 6.61
CA ILE A 88 -6.53 -5.60 7.49
C ILE A 88 -6.41 -4.29 6.71
N ALA A 89 -5.65 -4.28 5.61
CA ALA A 89 -5.49 -3.09 4.77
C ALA A 89 -6.86 -2.54 4.31
N LYS A 90 -7.79 -3.42 3.90
CA LYS A 90 -9.13 -3.02 3.43
C LYS A 90 -9.94 -2.32 4.51
N ILE A 91 -9.86 -2.80 5.76
CA ILE A 91 -10.59 -2.22 6.89
C ILE A 91 -10.03 -0.82 7.21
N LEU A 92 -8.70 -0.71 7.28
CA LEU A 92 -8.04 0.55 7.58
C LEU A 92 -8.22 1.59 6.48
N ILE A 93 -8.14 1.18 5.20
CA ILE A 93 -8.41 2.06 4.05
C ILE A 93 -9.83 2.60 4.10
N ALA A 94 -10.83 1.74 4.35
CA ALA A 94 -12.22 2.17 4.42
C ALA A 94 -12.45 3.23 5.52
N LYS A 95 -11.87 3.02 6.71
CA LYS A 95 -11.94 3.98 7.82
C LYS A 95 -11.20 5.28 7.48
N ALA A 96 -9.98 5.18 6.95
CA ALA A 96 -9.17 6.33 6.59
C ALA A 96 -9.86 7.20 5.51
N TRP A 97 -10.41 6.58 4.48
CA TRP A 97 -11.13 7.26 3.41
C TRP A 97 -12.39 7.98 3.93
N ALA A 98 -13.12 7.38 4.87
CA ALA A 98 -14.28 8.00 5.48
C ALA A 98 -13.94 9.29 6.26
N ILE A 99 -12.72 9.38 6.80
CA ILE A 99 -12.23 10.55 7.54
C ILE A 99 -11.70 11.62 6.58
N HIS A 100 -10.90 11.23 5.59
CA HIS A 100 -10.26 12.19 4.68
C HIS A 100 -10.24 11.68 3.22
N PRO A 101 -11.35 11.83 2.48
CA PRO A 101 -11.52 11.23 1.15
C PRO A 101 -10.65 11.85 0.05
N HIS A 102 -9.98 12.98 0.32
CA HIS A 102 -9.08 13.64 -0.63
C HIS A 102 -7.62 13.14 -0.58
N ASN A 103 -7.32 12.19 0.29
CA ASN A 103 -6.04 11.47 0.26
C ASN A 103 -6.14 10.28 -0.70
N ILE A 104 -4.99 9.80 -1.17
CA ILE A 104 -4.89 8.57 -1.95
C ILE A 104 -4.58 7.42 -0.98
N TYR A 105 -5.40 6.37 -1.03
CA TYR A 105 -5.22 5.16 -0.23
C TYR A 105 -5.08 3.97 -1.16
N LEU A 106 -3.94 3.29 -1.09
CA LEU A 106 -3.61 2.21 -2.01
C LEU A 106 -3.29 0.92 -1.26
N ASP A 107 -4.01 -0.15 -1.57
CA ASP A 107 -3.59 -1.50 -1.19
C ASP A 107 -2.55 -2.00 -2.19
N VAL A 108 -1.28 -2.01 -1.79
CA VAL A 108 -0.15 -2.48 -2.59
C VAL A 108 0.16 -3.96 -2.31
N GLY A 109 -0.56 -4.59 -1.37
CA GLY A 109 -0.39 -5.98 -1.00
C GLY A 109 1.08 -6.38 -0.85
N SER A 110 1.43 -7.52 -1.46
CA SER A 110 2.80 -8.05 -1.44
C SER A 110 3.70 -7.50 -2.54
N SER A 111 3.28 -6.48 -3.30
CA SER A 111 4.10 -5.93 -4.39
C SER A 111 5.40 -5.31 -3.89
N MET A 112 5.46 -4.88 -2.63
CA MET A 112 6.68 -4.31 -2.06
C MET A 112 7.47 -5.32 -1.19
N ASP A 113 7.02 -6.57 -1.06
CA ASP A 113 7.57 -7.54 -0.10
C ASP A 113 9.07 -7.81 -0.29
N LEU A 114 9.57 -7.88 -1.53
CA LEU A 114 11.01 -8.05 -1.79
C LEU A 114 11.87 -6.97 -1.15
N PHE A 115 11.37 -5.74 -1.11
CA PHE A 115 12.10 -4.57 -0.60
C PHE A 115 11.79 -4.30 0.88
N MET A 116 10.60 -4.67 1.34
CA MET A 116 10.12 -4.37 2.70
C MET A 116 10.28 -5.55 3.68
N LYS A 117 10.41 -6.78 3.18
CA LYS A 117 10.64 -8.02 3.97
C LYS A 117 11.92 -8.75 3.58
N GLY A 118 12.50 -8.46 2.42
CA GLY A 118 13.67 -9.17 1.86
C GLY A 118 13.33 -10.47 1.12
N SER A 119 12.08 -10.92 1.16
CA SER A 119 11.61 -12.10 0.42
C SER A 119 10.13 -11.96 0.04
N THR A 120 9.69 -12.72 -0.96
CA THR A 120 8.29 -12.77 -1.38
C THR A 120 7.91 -14.18 -1.81
N ASN A 121 6.63 -14.53 -1.61
CA ASN A 121 6.03 -15.75 -2.15
C ASN A 121 5.23 -15.49 -3.43
N ARG A 122 5.41 -14.31 -4.05
CA ARG A 122 4.68 -13.90 -5.24
C ARG A 122 5.48 -14.21 -6.50
N CYS A 123 5.03 -15.20 -7.27
CA CYS A 123 5.69 -15.57 -8.52
C CYS A 123 5.70 -14.47 -9.58
N TYR A 124 4.86 -13.43 -9.45
CA TYR A 124 4.88 -12.31 -10.41
C TYR A 124 6.11 -11.41 -10.30
N THR A 125 6.92 -11.55 -9.25
CA THR A 125 8.20 -10.85 -9.13
C THR A 125 9.33 -11.57 -9.87
N SER A 126 9.06 -12.68 -10.56
CA SER A 126 10.03 -13.42 -11.37
C SER A 126 9.39 -14.03 -12.64
N GLY A 127 10.08 -13.92 -13.77
CA GLY A 127 9.67 -14.52 -15.05
C GLY A 127 8.60 -13.74 -15.85
N PRO A 128 8.18 -14.28 -17.01
CA PRO A 128 7.25 -13.61 -17.92
C PRO A 128 5.81 -13.63 -17.39
N GLN A 129 5.14 -12.47 -17.42
CA GLN A 129 3.80 -12.27 -16.84
C GLN A 129 2.86 -11.54 -17.82
N LYS A 130 1.54 -11.56 -17.55
CA LYS A 130 0.54 -10.78 -18.31
C LYS A 130 0.37 -9.37 -17.74
N GLN A 131 0.17 -8.36 -18.60
CA GLN A 131 0.07 -6.95 -18.22
C GLN A 131 -1.38 -6.48 -18.09
N CYS A 132 -1.68 -5.70 -17.05
CA CYS A 132 -2.94 -4.96 -16.90
C CYS A 132 -2.63 -3.46 -16.90
N GLN A 133 -2.67 -2.80 -18.06
CA GLN A 133 -2.19 -1.42 -18.32
C GLN A 133 -2.10 -0.49 -17.08
N PHE A 134 -0.96 -0.54 -16.38
CA PHE A 134 -0.60 0.49 -15.40
C PHE A 134 -0.21 1.77 -16.15
N THR A 135 -0.51 2.93 -15.55
CA THR A 135 0.01 4.22 -16.00
C THR A 135 0.30 5.11 -14.78
N PRO A 136 1.40 5.88 -14.76
CA PRO A 136 1.73 6.83 -13.70
C PRO A 136 0.60 7.81 -13.32
N HIS A 137 -0.28 8.14 -14.27
CA HIS A 137 -1.45 8.98 -14.03
C HIS A 137 -2.46 8.38 -13.04
N LEU A 138 -2.37 7.08 -12.75
CA LEU A 138 -3.20 6.43 -11.72
C LEU A 138 -2.77 6.79 -10.29
N LEU A 139 -1.53 7.28 -10.09
CA LEU A 139 -0.93 7.54 -8.78
C LEU A 139 -0.41 8.97 -8.62
N THR A 140 -0.77 9.88 -9.52
CA THR A 140 -0.36 11.29 -9.49
C THR A 140 -1.61 12.16 -9.42
N LEU A 141 -1.57 13.21 -8.58
CA LEU A 141 -2.62 14.23 -8.46
C LEU A 141 -2.45 15.32 -9.51
#